data_AF-A0A1V4M7K5-F1
#
_entry.id   AF-A0A1V4M7K5-F1
#
_cell.length_a   1.000
_cell.length_b   1.000
_cell.length_c   1.000
_cell.angle_alpha   90.00
_cell.angle_beta   90.00
_cell.angle_gamma   90.00
#
_symmetry.space_group_name_H-M   'P 1'
#
loop_
_entity.id
_entity.type
_entity.pdbx_description
1 polymer ?
#
loop_
_entity_poly.entity_id
_entity_poly.type
_entity_poly.pdbx_seq_one_letter_code
_entity_poly.pdbx_strand_id
1 'polypeptide(L)'
;MRLIESGYRKRFIFQVCAYFLLTITVGALCLYVFLDRPFDQGYLAALSSLDQLRHKLLWAVLATVLTQLVVFSVLVFFVSLFWTHKIAGPLFRLKKTFARIASGDLVPMTGLRQRDQLKNIPWLLNQCLKTLEEQRSRLRADIVPLEKEIARQAETGLDADRLREVSGQIGLVLKEHENPEPPKDEHRTSNVQHRTLNGKE
;
A
#
# COMPACT_ATOMS: atom_id res chain seq x y z
N MET A 1 4.40 -6.91 9.03
CA MET A 1 4.28 -6.01 7.87
C MET A 1 3.92 -6.81 6.61
N ARG A 2 2.63 -7.11 6.37
CA ARG A 2 2.11 -7.82 5.17
C ARG A 2 0.90 -7.06 4.64
N LEU A 3 1.11 -5.86 4.12
CA LEU A 3 0.06 -4.99 3.57
C LEU A 3 -0.03 -5.02 2.04
N ILE A 4 0.77 -5.87 1.37
CA ILE A 4 0.81 -5.99 -0.09
C ILE A 4 0.31 -7.39 -0.49
N GLU A 5 -0.85 -7.46 -1.15
CA GLU A 5 -1.40 -8.71 -1.68
C GLU A 5 -0.39 -9.41 -2.61
N SER A 6 -0.08 -10.68 -2.31
CA SER A 6 0.98 -11.45 -2.96
C SER A 6 0.76 -11.67 -4.48
N GLY A 7 -0.49 -11.59 -4.95
CA GLY A 7 -0.84 -11.76 -6.35
C GLY A 7 -0.33 -10.62 -7.25
N TYR A 8 -0.32 -9.38 -6.76
CA TYR A 8 0.12 -8.23 -7.55
C TYR A 8 1.63 -8.14 -7.68
N ARG A 9 2.35 -8.37 -6.57
CA ARG A 9 3.82 -8.45 -6.59
C ARG A 9 4.30 -9.56 -7.53
N LYS A 10 3.64 -10.72 -7.54
CA LYS A 10 3.97 -11.80 -8.47
C LYS A 10 3.75 -11.40 -9.93
N ARG A 11 2.66 -10.69 -10.25
CA ARG A 11 2.41 -10.19 -11.61
C ARG A 11 3.46 -9.18 -12.07
N PHE A 12 3.89 -8.26 -11.19
CA PHE A 12 5.01 -7.35 -11.48
C PHE A 12 6.27 -8.11 -11.84
N ILE A 13 6.68 -9.01 -10.93
CA ILE A 13 7.92 -9.74 -11.04
C ILE A 13 7.88 -10.60 -12.30
N PHE A 14 6.77 -11.29 -12.54
CA PHE A 14 6.57 -12.07 -13.76
C PHE A 14 6.68 -11.22 -15.02
N GLN A 15 6.05 -10.03 -15.07
CA GLN A 15 6.15 -9.12 -16.22
C GLN A 15 7.59 -8.64 -16.44
N VAL A 16 8.29 -8.20 -15.39
CA VAL A 16 9.69 -7.76 -15.49
C VAL A 16 10.61 -8.90 -15.93
N CYS A 17 10.44 -10.10 -15.37
CA CYS A 17 11.19 -11.29 -15.77
C CYS A 17 10.89 -11.68 -17.23
N ALA A 18 9.63 -11.65 -17.66
CA ALA A 18 9.25 -11.95 -19.03
C ALA A 18 9.87 -10.94 -20.02
N TYR A 19 9.85 -9.65 -19.69
CA TYR A 19 10.49 -8.62 -20.51
C TYR A 19 12.02 -8.77 -20.55
N PHE A 20 12.65 -9.13 -19.42
CA PHE A 20 14.08 -9.40 -19.37
C PHE A 20 14.47 -10.57 -20.28
N LEU A 21 13.74 -11.69 -20.18
CA LEU A 21 13.94 -12.85 -21.05
C LEU A 21 13.74 -12.47 -22.52
N LEU A 22 12.67 -11.72 -22.84
CA LEU A 22 12.42 -11.24 -24.20
C LEU A 22 13.58 -10.41 -24.74
N THR A 23 14.11 -9.45 -23.96
CA THR A 23 15.26 -8.65 -24.39
C THR A 23 16.49 -9.51 -24.64
N ILE A 24 16.79 -10.48 -23.76
CA ILE A 24 17.90 -11.42 -23.97
C ILE A 24 17.73 -12.20 -25.27
N THR A 25 16.55 -12.77 -25.50
CA THR A 25 16.26 -13.55 -26.71
C THR A 25 16.41 -12.72 -27.98
N VAL A 26 15.88 -11.48 -27.99
CA VAL A 26 16.00 -10.58 -29.15
C VAL A 26 17.46 -10.18 -29.38
N GLY A 27 18.21 -9.84 -28.33
CA GLY A 27 19.64 -9.50 -28.49
C GLY A 27 20.47 -10.68 -28.96
N ALA A 28 20.21 -11.89 -28.47
CA ALA A 28 20.86 -13.11 -28.93
C ALA A 28 20.55 -13.41 -30.41
N LEU A 29 19.28 -13.25 -30.83
CA LEU A 29 18.88 -13.41 -32.22
C LEU A 29 19.52 -12.36 -33.13
N CYS A 30 19.56 -11.10 -32.68
CA CYS A 30 20.19 -10.00 -33.41
C CYS A 30 21.69 -10.26 -33.60
N LEU A 31 22.37 -10.76 -32.56
CA LEU A 31 23.77 -11.16 -32.61
C LEU A 31 23.98 -12.35 -33.56
N TYR A 32 23.12 -13.37 -33.50
CA TYR A 32 23.17 -14.53 -34.39
C TYR A 32 23.05 -14.12 -35.86
N VAL A 33 22.05 -13.29 -36.21
CA VAL A 33 21.88 -12.78 -37.59
C VAL A 33 23.07 -11.92 -38.03
N PHE A 34 23.72 -11.20 -37.11
CA PHE A 34 24.92 -10.43 -37.40
C PHE A 34 26.13 -11.33 -37.69
N LEU A 35 26.28 -12.44 -36.95
CA LEU A 35 27.38 -13.41 -37.13
C LEU A 35 27.18 -14.30 -38.36
N ASP A 36 25.94 -14.61 -38.73
CA ASP A 36 25.60 -15.52 -39.84
C ASP A 36 25.73 -14.85 -41.22
N ARG A 37 26.06 -13.55 -41.30
CA ARG A 37 26.36 -12.89 -42.57
C ARG A 37 27.67 -13.46 -43.14
N PRO A 38 27.67 -14.12 -44.31
CA PRO A 38 28.84 -14.83 -44.82
C PRO A 38 30.00 -13.85 -45.05
N PHE A 39 31.13 -14.12 -44.41
CA PHE A 39 32.39 -13.45 -44.69
C PHE A 39 32.98 -14.06 -45.96
N ASP A 40 32.90 -13.32 -47.07
CA ASP A 40 33.18 -13.72 -48.46
C ASP A 40 34.67 -13.99 -48.78
N GLN A 41 35.50 -14.34 -47.80
CA GLN A 41 36.96 -14.37 -47.97
C GLN A 41 37.59 -15.69 -47.53
N GLY A 42 38.33 -16.30 -48.45
CA GLY A 42 38.90 -17.64 -48.33
C GLY A 42 39.88 -17.85 -47.16
N TYR A 43 40.18 -19.12 -46.90
CA TYR A 43 40.87 -19.68 -45.72
C TYR A 43 42.21 -19.00 -45.33
N LEU A 44 42.95 -18.43 -46.27
CA LEU A 44 44.20 -17.70 -45.99
C LEU A 44 43.99 -16.24 -45.53
N ALA A 45 42.90 -15.60 -45.98
CA ALA A 45 42.45 -14.35 -45.41
C ALA A 45 41.81 -14.56 -44.03
N ALA A 46 41.24 -15.74 -43.77
CA ALA A 46 40.66 -16.11 -42.47
C ALA A 46 41.70 -16.06 -41.34
N LEU A 47 42.95 -16.51 -41.57
CA LEU A 47 44.03 -16.50 -40.58
C LEU A 47 44.48 -15.09 -40.16
N SER A 48 44.65 -14.16 -41.10
CA SER A 48 44.98 -12.75 -40.79
C SER A 48 43.77 -11.97 -40.29
N SER A 49 42.57 -12.38 -40.69
CA SER A 49 41.34 -11.82 -40.16
C SER A 49 40.97 -12.39 -38.80
N LEU A 50 41.61 -13.44 -38.23
CA LEU A 50 41.29 -13.92 -36.88
C LEU A 50 41.44 -12.85 -35.78
N ASP A 51 42.52 -12.05 -35.81
CA ASP A 51 42.72 -11.00 -34.80
C ASP A 51 41.77 -9.81 -35.05
N GLN A 52 41.46 -9.51 -36.32
CA GLN A 52 40.41 -8.55 -36.69
C GLN A 52 39.00 -9.06 -36.33
N LEU A 53 38.76 -10.37 -36.42
CA LEU A 53 37.51 -11.04 -36.08
C LEU A 53 37.28 -10.93 -34.59
N ARG A 54 38.33 -11.17 -33.78
CA ARG A 54 38.28 -10.96 -32.33
C ARG A 54 37.91 -9.52 -32.00
N HIS A 55 38.57 -8.53 -32.60
CA HIS A 55 38.26 -7.12 -32.32
C HIS A 55 36.84 -6.75 -32.76
N LYS A 56 36.40 -7.19 -33.95
CA LYS A 56 35.03 -6.95 -34.45
C LYS A 56 33.96 -7.66 -33.62
N LEU A 57 34.19 -8.90 -33.18
CA LEU A 57 33.30 -9.66 -32.30
C LEU A 57 33.19 -9.00 -30.94
N LEU A 58 34.31 -8.57 -30.35
CA LEU A 58 34.31 -7.87 -29.06
C LEU A 58 33.52 -6.56 -29.16
N TRP A 59 33.72 -5.77 -30.21
CA TRP A 59 32.93 -4.55 -30.43
C TRP A 59 31.45 -4.84 -30.71
N ALA A 60 31.13 -5.86 -31.51
CA ALA A 60 29.75 -6.25 -31.79
C ALA A 60 29.02 -6.73 -30.53
N VAL A 61 29.66 -7.56 -29.71
CA VAL A 61 29.13 -8.01 -28.42
C VAL A 61 28.96 -6.83 -27.49
N LEU A 62 29.97 -5.95 -27.36
CA LEU A 62 29.89 -4.78 -26.49
C LEU A 62 28.77 -3.84 -26.92
N ALA A 63 28.64 -3.54 -28.21
CA ALA A 63 27.57 -2.72 -28.76
C ALA A 63 26.19 -3.34 -28.53
N THR A 64 26.06 -4.67 -28.70
CA THR A 64 24.80 -5.39 -28.46
C THR A 64 24.41 -5.36 -26.99
N VAL A 65 25.36 -5.63 -26.09
CA VAL A 65 25.14 -5.58 -24.63
C VAL A 65 24.78 -4.17 -24.18
N LEU A 66 25.47 -3.15 -24.68
CA LEU A 66 25.19 -1.76 -24.31
C LEU A 66 23.81 -1.32 -24.80
N THR A 67 23.44 -1.69 -26.03
CA THR A 67 22.11 -1.43 -26.59
C THR A 67 21.03 -2.14 -25.77
N GLN A 68 21.24 -3.41 -25.42
CA GLN A 68 20.32 -4.18 -24.60
C GLN A 68 20.12 -3.55 -23.22
N LEU A 69 21.20 -3.08 -22.59
CA LEU A 69 21.17 -2.44 -21.29
C LEU A 69 20.33 -1.16 -21.33
N VAL A 70 20.53 -0.32 -22.36
CA VAL A 70 19.77 0.92 -22.55
C VAL A 70 18.29 0.60 -22.77
N VAL A 71 17.98 -0.33 -23.67
CA VAL A 71 16.59 -0.72 -23.98
C VAL A 71 15.90 -1.27 -22.72
N PHE A 72 16.56 -2.16 -21.98
CA PHE A 72 16.01 -2.73 -20.76
C PHE A 72 15.82 -1.67 -19.67
N SER A 73 16.77 -0.76 -19.49
CA SER A 73 16.68 0.34 -18.52
C SER A 73 15.48 1.24 -18.80
N VAL A 74 15.29 1.65 -20.06
CA VAL A 74 14.15 2.46 -20.49
C VAL A 74 12.83 1.72 -20.23
N LEU A 75 12.77 0.43 -20.57
CA LEU A 75 11.57 -0.38 -20.35
C LEU A 75 11.22 -0.50 -18.86
N VAL A 76 12.20 -0.79 -18.01
CA VAL A 76 12.03 -0.87 -16.56
C VAL A 76 11.61 0.48 -15.98
N PHE A 77 12.19 1.58 -16.47
CA PHE A 77 11.81 2.93 -16.06
C PHE A 77 10.33 3.20 -16.32
N PHE A 78 9.83 2.93 -17.53
CA PHE A 78 8.41 3.10 -17.85
C PHE A 78 7.52 2.20 -17.00
N VAL A 79 7.84 0.92 -16.88
CA VAL A 79 7.06 -0.03 -16.07
C VAL A 79 7.00 0.43 -14.60
N SER A 80 8.11 0.93 -14.05
CA SER A 80 8.20 1.48 -12.70
C SER A 80 7.36 2.76 -12.53
N LEU A 81 7.38 3.65 -13.53
CA LEU A 81 6.61 4.89 -13.52
C LEU A 81 5.09 4.60 -13.56
N PHE A 82 4.65 3.68 -14.42
CA PHE A 82 3.26 3.21 -14.44
C PHE A 82 2.85 2.59 -13.10
N TRP A 83 3.76 1.82 -12.48
CA TRP A 83 3.51 1.23 -11.18
C TRP A 83 3.32 2.29 -10.09
N THR A 84 4.16 3.32 -10.09
CA THR A 84 4.14 4.41 -9.11
C THR A 84 2.85 5.21 -9.20
N HIS A 85 2.40 5.55 -10.42
CA HIS A 85 1.13 6.27 -10.62
C HIS A 85 -0.09 5.49 -10.14
N LYS A 86 -0.06 4.16 -10.25
CA LYS A 86 -1.17 3.31 -9.79
C LYS A 86 -1.35 3.34 -8.27
N ILE A 87 -0.29 3.60 -7.52
CA ILE A 87 -0.30 3.69 -6.05
C ILE A 87 -0.58 5.12 -5.57
N ALA A 88 -0.09 6.13 -6.31
CA ALA A 88 -0.25 7.54 -5.93
C ALA A 88 -1.72 7.97 -5.80
N GLY A 89 -2.59 7.51 -6.71
CA GLY A 89 -4.03 7.82 -6.70
C GLY A 89 -4.75 7.41 -5.40
N PRO A 90 -4.76 6.12 -5.03
CA PRO A 90 -5.35 5.68 -3.77
C PRO A 90 -4.70 6.30 -2.53
N LEU A 91 -3.39 6.54 -2.54
CA LEU A 91 -2.68 7.18 -1.42
C LEU A 91 -3.12 8.64 -1.22
N PHE A 92 -3.31 9.39 -2.31
CA PHE A 92 -3.83 10.76 -2.25
C PHE A 92 -5.24 10.80 -1.67
N ARG A 93 -6.12 9.87 -2.07
CA ARG A 93 -7.47 9.74 -1.50
C ARG A 93 -7.43 9.45 0.00
N LEU A 94 -6.56 8.53 0.44
CA LEU A 94 -6.33 8.25 1.86
C LEU A 94 -5.92 9.50 2.63
N LYS A 95 -4.92 10.25 2.14
CA LYS A 95 -4.47 11.49 2.76
C LYS A 95 -5.61 12.51 2.91
N LYS A 96 -6.45 12.65 1.88
CA LYS A 96 -7.61 13.56 1.93
C LYS A 96 -8.67 13.11 2.94
N THR A 97 -8.91 11.81 3.07
CA THR A 97 -9.81 11.28 4.09
C THR A 97 -9.25 11.51 5.49
N PHE A 98 -7.97 11.23 5.74
CA PHE A 98 -7.34 11.53 7.03
C PHE A 98 -7.41 13.03 7.39
N ALA A 99 -7.23 13.92 6.41
CA ALA A 99 -7.38 15.35 6.65
C ALA A 99 -8.81 15.75 7.08
N ARG A 100 -9.84 15.11 6.51
CA ARG A 100 -11.24 15.31 6.92
C ARG A 100 -11.51 14.80 8.34
N ILE A 101 -11.00 13.61 8.66
CA ILE A 101 -11.10 13.03 10.00
C ILE A 101 -10.40 13.93 11.03
N ALA A 102 -9.23 14.48 10.69
CA ALA A 102 -8.50 15.42 11.53
C ALA A 102 -9.27 16.74 11.77
N SER A 103 -10.15 17.13 10.84
CA SER A 103 -11.05 18.28 11.03
C SER A 103 -12.33 17.97 11.82
N GLY A 104 -12.48 16.74 12.35
CA GLY A 104 -13.66 16.31 13.12
C GLY A 104 -14.83 15.82 12.26
N ASP A 105 -14.64 15.74 10.95
CA ASP A 105 -15.63 15.21 10.01
C ASP A 105 -15.46 13.68 9.90
N LEU A 106 -16.24 12.94 10.68
CA LEU A 106 -16.20 11.47 10.80
C LEU A 106 -16.85 10.74 9.61
N VAL A 107 -16.86 11.35 8.42
CA VAL A 107 -17.51 10.77 7.24
C VAL A 107 -16.84 9.44 6.86
N PRO A 108 -17.61 8.35 6.73
CA PRO A 108 -17.07 7.05 6.37
C PRO A 108 -16.40 7.11 4.99
N MET A 109 -15.26 6.44 4.88
CA MET A 109 -14.52 6.38 3.64
C MET A 109 -15.30 5.55 2.61
N THR A 110 -15.75 6.20 1.54
CA THR A 110 -16.30 5.50 0.37
C THR A 110 -15.20 4.67 -0.26
N GLY A 111 -15.48 3.37 -0.43
CA GLY A 111 -14.44 2.35 -0.69
C GLY A 111 -13.48 2.70 -1.83
N LEU A 112 -12.18 2.43 -1.61
CA LEU A 112 -11.21 2.43 -2.71
C LEU A 112 -11.65 1.42 -3.77
N ARG A 113 -11.49 1.78 -5.06
CA ARG A 113 -11.84 0.92 -6.20
C ARG A 113 -11.26 -0.49 -5.97
N GLN A 114 -12.09 -1.51 -6.20
CA GLN A 114 -11.94 -2.96 -5.90
C GLN A 114 -10.60 -3.63 -6.32
N ARG A 115 -9.70 -2.91 -6.99
CA ARG A 115 -8.42 -3.39 -7.55
C ARG A 115 -7.16 -2.76 -6.92
N ASP A 116 -7.29 -1.87 -5.92
CA ASP A 116 -6.13 -1.26 -5.26
C ASP A 116 -5.61 -2.08 -4.08
N GLN A 117 -4.28 -2.09 -3.88
CA GLN A 117 -3.55 -2.93 -2.92
C GLN A 117 -3.90 -2.68 -1.44
N LEU A 118 -4.80 -1.75 -1.15
CA LEU A 118 -5.09 -1.23 0.18
C LEU A 118 -6.48 -1.64 0.68
N LYS A 119 -7.09 -2.70 0.13
CA LYS A 119 -8.48 -3.12 0.48
C LYS A 119 -8.79 -3.17 1.97
N ASN A 120 -7.82 -3.57 2.79
CA ASN A 120 -8.03 -3.70 4.23
C ASN A 120 -8.00 -2.35 4.96
N ILE A 121 -7.40 -1.31 4.36
CA ILE A 121 -7.25 0.00 5.01
C ILE A 121 -8.59 0.74 5.12
N PRO A 122 -9.42 0.86 4.06
CA PRO A 122 -10.75 1.47 4.19
C PRO A 122 -11.63 0.74 5.20
N TRP A 123 -11.55 -0.60 5.26
CA TRP A 123 -12.31 -1.38 6.23
C TRP A 123 -11.86 -1.09 7.67
N LEU A 124 -10.56 -1.17 7.96
CA LEU A 124 -10.00 -0.80 9.27
C LEU A 124 -10.32 0.64 9.66
N LEU A 125 -10.21 1.57 8.69
CA LEU A 125 -10.47 2.98 8.92
C LEU A 125 -11.94 3.23 9.24
N ASN A 126 -12.87 2.59 8.51
CA ASN A 126 -14.29 2.71 8.79
C ASN A 126 -14.66 2.08 10.13
N GLN A 127 -14.01 0.98 10.54
CA GLN A 127 -14.19 0.42 11.87
C GLN A 127 -13.73 1.41 12.97
N CYS A 128 -12.57 2.04 12.79
CA CYS A 128 -12.07 3.08 13.68
C CYS A 128 -13.03 4.28 13.76
N LEU A 129 -13.53 4.76 12.62
CA LEU A 129 -14.50 5.86 12.57
C LEU A 129 -15.79 5.51 13.33
N LYS A 130 -16.29 4.29 13.15
CA LYS A 130 -17.48 3.81 13.87
C LYS A 130 -17.26 3.82 15.38
N THR A 131 -16.11 3.33 15.85
CA THR A 131 -15.78 3.38 17.29
C THR A 131 -15.70 4.82 17.81
N LEU A 132 -15.13 5.74 17.03
CA LEU A 132 -15.09 7.16 17.41
C LEU A 132 -16.48 7.81 17.45
N GLU A 133 -17.36 7.47 16.51
CA GLU A 133 -18.76 7.94 16.53
C GLU A 133 -19.53 7.40 17.74
N GLU A 134 -19.36 6.12 18.07
CA GLU A 134 -19.97 5.49 19.24
C GLU A 134 -19.48 6.14 20.54
N GLN A 135 -18.17 6.39 20.68
CA GLN A 135 -17.60 7.09 21.83
C GLN A 135 -18.13 8.52 21.95
N ARG A 136 -18.17 9.28 20.84
CA ARG A 136 -18.71 10.63 20.81
C ARG A 136 -20.20 10.65 21.21
N SER A 137 -20.97 9.67 20.75
CA SER A 137 -22.39 9.57 21.08
C SER A 137 -22.62 9.27 22.56
N ARG A 138 -21.81 8.38 23.16
CA ARG A 138 -21.87 8.07 24.60
C ARG A 138 -21.56 9.32 25.43
N LEU A 139 -20.45 9.99 25.12
CA LEU A 139 -20.03 11.20 25.82
C LEU A 139 -21.10 12.29 25.77
N ARG A 140 -21.77 12.44 24.61
CA ARG A 140 -22.87 13.40 24.46
C ARG A 140 -24.11 12.98 25.25
N ALA A 141 -24.41 11.68 25.33
CA ALA A 141 -25.51 11.16 26.11
C ALA A 141 -25.32 11.40 27.62
N ASP A 142 -24.07 11.42 28.10
CA ASP A 142 -23.75 11.70 29.49
C ASP A 142 -23.75 13.21 29.80
N ILE A 143 -23.18 14.04 28.92
CA ILE A 143 -23.06 15.51 29.12
C ILE A 143 -24.41 16.24 29.03
N VAL A 144 -25.29 15.88 28.09
CA VAL A 144 -26.56 16.62 27.85
C VAL A 144 -27.51 16.60 29.06
N PRO A 145 -27.73 15.47 29.77
CA PRO A 145 -28.51 15.44 31.01
C PRO A 145 -27.89 16.29 32.11
N LEU A 146 -26.57 16.25 32.27
CA LEU A 146 -25.81 17.05 33.24
C LEU A 146 -26.04 18.55 33.00
N GLU A 147 -25.93 19.01 31.74
CA GLU A 147 -26.18 20.40 31.36
C GLU A 147 -27.63 20.84 31.66
N LYS A 148 -28.61 19.97 31.38
CA LYS A 148 -30.02 20.23 31.70
C LYS A 148 -30.28 20.35 33.20
N GLU A 149 -29.64 19.51 34.02
CA GLU A 149 -29.81 19.57 35.48
C GLU A 149 -29.17 20.83 36.07
N ILE A 150 -28.02 21.27 35.53
CA ILE A 150 -27.39 22.55 35.91
C ILE A 150 -28.31 23.73 35.55
N ALA A 151 -28.87 23.74 34.33
CA ALA A 151 -29.78 24.80 33.90
C ALA A 151 -31.06 24.86 34.75
N ARG A 152 -31.64 23.71 35.10
CA ARG A 152 -32.81 23.61 35.98
C ARG A 152 -32.53 24.16 37.38
N GLN A 153 -31.33 23.92 37.92
CA GLN A 153 -30.96 24.39 39.26
C GLN A 153 -30.61 25.87 39.32
N ALA A 154 -30.10 26.45 38.23
CA ALA A 154 -29.91 27.90 38.11
C ALA A 154 -31.25 28.67 38.21
N GLU A 155 -32.36 28.07 37.79
CA GLU A 155 -33.71 28.66 37.88
C GLU A 155 -34.36 28.52 39.27
N THR A 156 -34.05 27.47 40.04
CA THR A 156 -34.69 27.18 41.34
C THR A 156 -33.98 27.74 42.56
N GLY A 157 -32.79 28.33 42.40
CA GLY A 157 -31.96 28.86 43.49
C GLY A 157 -30.70 28.02 43.72
N LEU A 158 -29.55 28.71 43.82
CA LEU A 158 -28.22 28.11 43.77
C LEU A 158 -27.85 27.47 45.12
N ASP A 159 -28.17 26.19 45.30
CA ASP A 159 -27.80 25.43 46.50
C ASP A 159 -26.36 24.87 46.36
N ALA A 160 -25.44 25.35 47.20
CA ALA A 160 -24.00 25.13 47.05
C ALA A 160 -23.57 23.66 47.20
N ASP A 161 -24.36 22.85 47.93
CA ASP A 161 -24.10 21.42 48.10
C ASP A 161 -24.41 20.61 46.83
N ARG A 162 -25.39 21.03 46.02
CA ARG A 162 -25.74 20.31 44.78
C ARG A 162 -24.79 20.63 43.62
N LEU A 163 -24.21 21.83 43.59
CA LEU A 163 -23.12 22.15 42.66
C LEU A 163 -21.87 21.31 42.91
N ARG A 164 -21.60 20.95 44.18
CA ARG A 164 -20.52 20.01 44.53
C ARG A 164 -20.83 18.59 44.04
N GLU A 165 -22.09 18.16 44.10
CA GLU A 165 -22.51 16.85 43.60
C GLU A 165 -22.38 16.75 42.06
N VAL A 166 -22.86 17.74 41.32
CA VAL A 166 -22.74 17.77 39.85
C VAL A 166 -21.28 17.87 39.40
N SER A 167 -20.47 18.70 40.09
CA SER A 167 -19.02 18.77 39.86
C SER A 167 -18.33 17.42 40.11
N GLY A 168 -18.78 16.69 41.15
CA GLY A 168 -18.32 15.33 41.44
C GLY A 168 -18.66 14.33 40.33
N GLN A 169 -19.89 14.39 39.79
CA GLN A 169 -20.30 13.54 38.66
C GLN A 169 -19.54 13.85 37.37
N ILE A 170 -19.29 15.13 37.07
CA ILE A 170 -18.43 15.53 35.94
C ILE A 170 -17.02 14.97 36.13
N GLY A 171 -16.48 15.03 37.36
CA GLY A 171 -15.19 14.44 37.71
C GLY A 171 -15.14 12.92 37.51
N LEU A 172 -16.23 12.20 37.80
CA LEU A 172 -16.32 10.76 37.57
C LEU A 172 -16.39 10.41 36.08
N VAL A 173 -17.21 11.11 35.30
CA VAL A 173 -17.31 10.92 33.84
C VAL A 173 -15.98 11.22 33.15
N LEU A 174 -15.27 12.26 33.58
CA LEU A 174 -13.93 12.58 33.06
C LEU A 174 -12.92 11.48 33.38
N LYS A 175 -12.97 10.90 34.58
CA LYS A 175 -12.05 9.85 35.03
C LYS A 175 -12.34 8.50 34.36
N GLU A 176 -13.61 8.22 34.06
CA GLU A 176 -14.02 7.03 33.31
C GLU A 176 -13.60 7.10 31.83
N HIS A 177 -13.60 8.30 31.24
CA HIS A 177 -13.14 8.53 29.87
C HIS A 177 -11.62 8.77 29.73
N GLU A 178 -10.87 8.98 30.82
CA GLU A 178 -9.41 9.08 30.83
C GLU A 178 -8.73 7.72 30.59
N ASN A 179 -9.41 6.61 30.89
CA ASN A 179 -8.90 5.25 30.68
C ASN A 179 -9.95 4.33 30.01
N PRO A 180 -10.23 4.50 28.71
CA PRO A 180 -11.18 3.65 28.01
C PRO A 180 -10.68 2.20 27.99
N GLU A 181 -11.47 1.26 28.51
CA GLU A 181 -11.21 -0.17 28.35
C GLU A 181 -10.98 -0.49 26.86
N PRO A 182 -9.91 -1.21 26.51
CA PRO A 182 -9.68 -1.59 25.12
C PRO A 182 -10.89 -2.41 24.64
N PRO A 183 -11.33 -2.22 23.38
CA PRO A 183 -12.46 -2.96 22.85
C PRO A 183 -12.20 -4.45 23.02
N LYS A 184 -13.16 -5.17 23.62
CA LYS A 184 -13.09 -6.62 23.78
C LYS A 184 -12.95 -7.23 22.38
N ASP A 185 -11.80 -7.83 22.10
CA ASP A 185 -11.46 -8.48 20.83
C ASP A 185 -12.44 -9.63 20.53
N GLU A 186 -13.61 -9.33 19.95
CA GLU A 186 -14.62 -10.32 19.57
C GLU A 186 -14.29 -11.03 18.23
N HIS A 187 -13.14 -10.73 17.62
CA HIS A 187 -12.75 -11.33 16.33
C HIS A 187 -11.34 -11.95 16.32
N ARG A 188 -10.93 -12.58 17.43
CA ARG A 188 -9.78 -13.50 17.45
C ARG A 188 -10.14 -14.97 17.21
N THR A 189 -11.26 -15.27 16.55
CA THR A 189 -11.73 -16.66 16.36
C THR A 189 -12.06 -17.08 14.93
N SER A 190 -11.67 -16.33 13.88
CA SER A 190 -11.98 -16.76 12.51
C SER A 190 -10.80 -16.95 11.55
N ASN A 191 -9.55 -17.07 12.02
CA ASN A 191 -8.42 -17.29 11.10
C ASN A 191 -7.34 -18.30 11.54
N VAL A 192 -7.70 -19.25 12.41
CA VAL A 192 -6.83 -20.40 12.73
C VAL A 192 -7.15 -21.65 11.88
N GLN A 193 -8.29 -21.67 11.15
CA GLN A 193 -8.73 -22.86 10.41
C GLN A 193 -8.02 -23.11 9.05
N HIS A 194 -7.16 -22.20 8.55
CA HIS A 194 -6.51 -22.39 7.24
C HIS A 194 -5.04 -22.82 7.30
N ARG A 195 -4.53 -23.27 8.47
CA ARG A 195 -3.12 -23.68 8.63
C ARG A 195 -2.87 -25.16 8.95
N THR A 196 -3.88 -26.03 8.82
CA THR A 196 -3.75 -27.48 9.05
C THR A 196 -4.13 -28.35 7.85
N LEU A 197 -4.20 -27.80 6.62
CA LEU A 197 -4.36 -28.56 5.39
C LEU A 197 -3.34 -28.13 4.33
N ASN A 198 -2.05 -28.19 4.65
CA ASN A 198 -1.03 -28.57 3.67
C ASN A 198 0.26 -28.96 4.41
N GLY A 199 0.26 -30.19 4.87
CA GLY A 199 1.31 -30.77 5.68
C GLY A 199 0.99 -32.24 5.91
N LYS A 200 0.78 -32.98 4.80
CA LYS A 200 0.95 -34.41 4.69
C LYS A 200 0.92 -34.79 3.21
N GLU A 201 2.00 -35.47 2.83
CA GLU A 201 2.36 -36.07 1.53
C GLU A 201 3.05 -35.14 0.52
#